data_AF-A0A164G729-F1
#
_entry.id   AF-A0A164G729-F1
#
_cell.length_a   1.000
_cell.length_b   1.000
_cell.length_c   1.000
_cell.angle_alpha   90.00
_cell.angle_beta   90.00
_cell.angle_gamma   90.00
#
_symmetry.space_group_name_H-M   'P 1'
#
loop_
_entity.id
_entity.type
_entity.pdbx_description
1 polymer ?
#
loop_
_entity_poly.entity_id
_entity_poly.type
_entity_poly.pdbx_seq_one_letter_code
_entity_poly.pdbx_strand_id
1 'polypeptide(L)'
;DIDPGRNIFGPIIHDEEVFASERVTCCGQVIACVVADNLALAQRASRLVKVTYRPSAGPTIITIQDAIDNNSFYEGHARQIIKGNVDAALPNAQHVLEGTFQMAGQEHFYLETQAVLVVPKGEDGELDVTCSTQNPSEVQQVVA
;
A
#
# COMPACT_ATOMS: atom_id res chain seq x y z
N ASP A 1 0.68 12.20 -19.01
CA ASP A 1 0.37 11.03 -18.16
C ASP A 1 1.56 10.11 -18.11
N ILE A 2 1.66 9.32 -17.04
CA ILE A 2 2.61 8.22 -16.94
C ILE A 2 2.25 7.18 -18.00
N ASP A 3 3.25 6.63 -18.71
CA ASP A 3 3.01 5.55 -19.66
C ASP A 3 2.34 4.36 -18.95
N PRO A 4 1.34 3.69 -19.54
CA PRO A 4 0.59 2.63 -18.84
C PRO A 4 1.47 1.52 -18.25
N GLY A 5 2.56 1.14 -18.94
CA GLY A 5 3.52 0.14 -18.45
C GLY A 5 4.41 0.62 -17.29
N ARG A 6 4.39 1.92 -16.98
CA ARG A 6 5.17 2.59 -15.93
C ARG A 6 4.30 3.04 -14.76
N ASN A 7 2.98 2.86 -14.85
CA ASN A 7 2.06 3.20 -13.76
C ASN A 7 1.96 2.07 -12.72
N ILE A 8 2.51 0.88 -12.99
CA ILE A 8 2.43 -0.28 -12.11
C ILE A 8 3.72 -0.39 -11.29
N PHE A 9 3.58 -0.52 -9.98
CA PHE A 9 4.70 -0.70 -9.04
C PHE A 9 4.30 -1.60 -7.85
N GLY A 10 5.24 -1.86 -6.96
CA GLY A 10 5.01 -2.51 -5.68
C GLY A 10 6.27 -3.21 -5.16
N PRO A 11 6.48 -3.34 -3.84
CA PRO A 11 7.77 -3.74 -3.30
C PRO A 11 8.08 -5.24 -3.41
N ILE A 12 7.04 -6.07 -3.54
CA ILE A 12 7.15 -7.54 -3.63
C ILE A 12 6.32 -8.06 -4.80
N ILE A 13 5.06 -7.63 -4.87
CA ILE A 13 4.13 -7.89 -5.96
C ILE A 13 3.89 -6.53 -6.62
N HIS A 14 3.94 -6.49 -7.96
CA HIS A 14 3.72 -5.27 -8.72
C HIS A 14 2.23 -5.14 -9.07
N ASP A 15 1.39 -4.89 -8.06
CA ASP A 15 -0.07 -4.79 -8.17
C ASP A 15 -0.63 -3.42 -7.74
N GLU A 16 0.24 -2.44 -7.49
CA GLU A 16 -0.14 -1.08 -7.13
C GLU A 16 0.02 -0.10 -8.30
N GLU A 17 -0.77 0.97 -8.29
CA GLU A 17 -0.66 2.06 -9.28
C GLU A 17 -0.06 3.33 -8.66
N VAL A 18 0.89 3.96 -9.35
CA VAL A 18 1.49 5.24 -8.91
C VAL A 18 0.41 6.32 -8.80
N PHE A 19 -0.43 6.41 -9.83
CA PHE A 19 -1.67 7.18 -9.80
C PHE A 19 -2.83 6.27 -10.18
N ALA A 20 -3.85 6.20 -9.33
CA ALA A 20 -5.05 5.40 -9.57
C ALA A 20 -5.69 5.79 -10.91
N SER A 21 -5.81 4.84 -11.84
CA SER A 21 -6.24 5.10 -13.21
C SER A 21 -7.76 4.94 -13.39
N GLU A 22 -8.32 3.82 -12.92
CA GLU A 22 -9.74 3.49 -13.13
C GLU A 22 -10.54 3.43 -11.81
N ARG A 23 -9.92 2.92 -10.74
CA ARG A 23 -10.60 2.61 -9.49
C ARG A 23 -9.72 2.93 -8.29
N VAL A 24 -10.31 3.54 -7.28
CA VAL A 24 -9.70 3.64 -5.95
C VAL A 24 -10.14 2.47 -5.06
N THR A 25 -9.19 1.89 -4.33
CA THR A 25 -9.39 0.73 -3.47
C THR A 25 -9.34 1.06 -1.98
N CYS A 26 -8.83 2.25 -1.62
CA CYS A 26 -8.80 2.73 -0.24
C CYS A 26 -8.87 4.26 -0.13
N CYS A 27 -9.20 4.76 1.06
CA CYS A 27 -9.09 6.19 1.36
C CYS A 27 -7.61 6.59 1.47
N GLY A 28 -7.21 7.63 0.74
CA GLY A 28 -5.83 8.12 0.73
C GLY A 28 -4.99 7.66 -0.47
N GLN A 29 -5.51 6.76 -1.31
CA GLN A 29 -4.83 6.37 -2.55
C GLN A 29 -4.63 7.58 -3.47
N VAL A 30 -3.43 7.69 -4.05
CA VAL A 30 -3.02 8.85 -4.85
C VAL A 30 -3.68 8.78 -6.23
N ILE A 31 -4.34 9.87 -6.63
CA ILE A 31 -5.03 9.99 -7.93
C ILE A 31 -4.29 10.95 -8.87
N ALA A 32 -3.66 11.98 -8.31
CA ALA A 32 -2.92 12.99 -9.07
C ALA A 32 -1.90 13.71 -8.18
N CYS A 33 -0.93 14.38 -8.79
CA CYS A 33 0.00 15.29 -8.13
C CYS A 33 -0.20 16.72 -8.63
N VAL A 34 -0.18 17.69 -7.71
CA VAL A 34 -0.26 19.12 -8.04
C VAL A 34 1.11 19.73 -7.92
N VAL A 35 1.60 20.33 -9.00
CA VAL A 35 2.87 21.04 -9.07
C VAL A 35 2.61 22.55 -9.09
N ALA A 36 3.35 23.31 -8.27
CA ALA A 36 3.27 24.76 -8.21
C ALA A 36 4.60 25.35 -7.70
N ASP A 37 4.78 26.67 -7.88
CA ASP A 37 6.01 27.38 -7.50
C ASP A 37 6.34 27.32 -5.99
N ASN A 38 5.34 27.04 -5.14
CA ASN A 38 5.55 26.82 -3.71
C ASN A 38 4.46 25.93 -3.10
N LEU A 39 4.77 25.42 -1.90
CA LEU A 39 3.91 24.50 -1.15
C LEU A 39 2.51 25.08 -0.86
N ALA A 40 2.42 26.36 -0.48
CA ALA A 40 1.15 26.99 -0.14
C ALA A 40 0.22 27.12 -1.35
N LEU A 41 0.76 27.32 -2.56
CA LEU A 41 0.00 27.28 -3.80
C LEU A 41 -0.44 25.85 -4.13
N ALA A 42 0.47 24.87 -4.08
CA ALA A 42 0.15 23.47 -4.36
C ALA A 42 -0.98 22.94 -3.47
N GLN A 43 -0.92 23.22 -2.16
CA GLN A 43 -1.95 22.83 -1.20
C GLN A 43 -3.30 23.51 -1.42
N ARG A 44 -3.31 24.79 -1.84
CA ARG A 44 -4.57 25.48 -2.17
C ARG A 44 -5.16 24.91 -3.45
N ALA A 45 -4.35 24.68 -4.47
CA ALA A 45 -4.78 24.13 -5.74
C ALA A 45 -5.28 22.68 -5.59
N SER A 46 -4.63 21.84 -4.79
CA SER A 46 -5.08 20.45 -4.55
C SER A 46 -6.48 20.38 -3.94
N ARG A 47 -6.83 21.32 -3.05
CA ARG A 47 -8.19 21.43 -2.48
C ARG A 47 -9.27 21.88 -3.46
N LEU A 48 -8.88 22.43 -4.62
CA LEU A 48 -9.82 22.84 -5.67
C LEU A 48 -10.11 21.70 -6.67
N VAL A 49 -9.29 20.64 -6.66
CA VAL A 49 -9.50 19.47 -7.51
C VAL A 49 -10.79 18.77 -7.09
N LYS A 50 -11.71 18.60 -8.04
CA LYS A 50 -12.96 17.88 -7.83
C LYS A 50 -12.86 16.51 -8.49
N VAL A 51 -12.91 15.46 -7.68
CA VAL A 51 -12.99 14.08 -8.15
C VAL A 51 -14.42 13.58 -7.98
N THR A 52 -15.00 13.06 -9.05
CA THR A 52 -16.35 12.48 -9.04
C THR A 52 -16.22 10.97 -9.02
N TYR A 53 -16.82 10.33 -8.02
CA TYR A 53 -16.78 8.89 -7.85
C TYR A 53 -18.11 8.27 -8.24
N ARG A 54 -18.05 7.03 -8.72
CA ARG A 54 -19.20 6.13 -8.76
C ARG A 54 -19.00 5.09 -7.66
N PRO A 55 -20.07 4.69 -6.92
CA PRO A 55 -19.98 3.55 -6.03
C PRO A 55 -19.44 2.32 -6.76
N SER A 56 -18.58 1.59 -6.07
CA SER A 56 -18.12 0.28 -6.51
C SER A 56 -19.30 -0.64 -6.80
N ALA A 57 -19.22 -1.46 -7.86
CA ALA A 57 -20.23 -2.46 -8.18
C ALA A 57 -20.21 -3.67 -7.22
N GLY A 58 -19.13 -3.85 -6.46
CA GLY A 58 -18.95 -4.96 -5.51
C GLY A 58 -18.91 -4.50 -4.05
N PRO A 59 -18.94 -5.46 -3.10
CA PRO A 59 -18.88 -5.16 -1.66
C PRO A 59 -17.61 -4.38 -1.32
N THR A 60 -17.74 -3.44 -0.38
CA THR A 60 -16.58 -2.75 0.20
C THR A 60 -16.11 -3.60 1.38
N ILE A 61 -14.92 -4.18 1.25
CA ILE A 61 -14.33 -5.10 2.23
C ILE A 61 -13.39 -4.28 3.12
N ILE A 62 -13.70 -4.17 4.41
CA ILE A 62 -12.94 -3.32 5.34
C ILE A 62 -12.33 -4.14 6.48
N THR A 63 -13.09 -5.08 7.04
CA THR A 63 -12.67 -5.88 8.19
C THR A 63 -12.07 -7.23 7.76
N ILE A 64 -11.30 -7.85 8.67
CA ILE A 64 -10.81 -9.23 8.48
C ILE A 64 -11.99 -10.19 8.27
N GLN A 65 -13.10 -9.99 9.00
CA GLN A 65 -14.28 -10.83 8.85
C GLN A 65 -14.92 -10.68 7.47
N ASP A 66 -15.02 -9.45 6.95
CA ASP A 66 -15.54 -9.21 5.59
C ASP A 66 -14.71 -9.95 4.54
N ALA A 67 -13.38 -9.96 4.68
CA ALA A 67 -12.48 -10.64 3.77
C ALA A 67 -12.68 -12.16 3.81
N ILE A 68 -12.83 -12.74 5.01
CA ILE A 68 -13.14 -14.16 5.20
C ILE A 68 -14.47 -14.51 4.55
N ASP A 69 -15.52 -13.74 4.84
CA ASP A 69 -16.88 -14.00 4.34
C ASP A 69 -16.99 -13.89 2.81
N ASN A 70 -16.14 -13.07 2.18
CA ASN A 70 -16.09 -12.87 0.73
C ASN A 70 -14.99 -13.68 0.03
N ASN A 71 -14.24 -14.54 0.74
CA ASN A 71 -13.06 -15.25 0.22
C ASN A 71 -12.05 -14.32 -0.49
N SER A 72 -11.90 -13.09 0.03
CA SER A 72 -11.01 -12.07 -0.54
C SER A 72 -9.65 -12.16 0.14
N PHE A 73 -8.78 -12.97 -0.43
CA PHE A 73 -7.43 -13.15 0.07
C PHE A 73 -6.39 -12.94 -1.04
N TYR A 74 -5.17 -12.56 -0.68
CA TYR A 74 -4.05 -12.54 -1.63
C TYR A 74 -3.75 -13.96 -2.15
N GLU A 75 -3.07 -14.14 -3.26
CA GLU A 75 -2.68 -15.49 -3.69
C GLU A 75 -1.43 -15.97 -2.93
N GLY A 76 -1.35 -17.27 -2.60
CA GLY A 76 -0.12 -17.89 -2.05
C GLY A 76 0.31 -17.50 -0.62
N HIS A 77 -0.48 -16.74 0.13
CA HIS A 77 -0.13 -16.26 1.48
C HIS A 77 -0.53 -17.22 2.63
N ALA A 78 -1.34 -18.25 2.37
CA ALA A 78 -1.70 -19.23 3.39
C ALA A 78 -0.48 -20.09 3.74
N ARG A 79 0.23 -19.71 4.82
CA ARG A 79 1.41 -20.42 5.31
C ARG A 79 1.02 -21.36 6.44
N GLN A 80 1.40 -22.63 6.31
CA GLN A 80 1.19 -23.64 7.35
C GLN A 80 2.52 -24.13 7.89
N ILE A 81 2.58 -24.31 9.21
CA ILE A 81 3.68 -24.97 9.91
C ILE A 81 3.05 -26.08 10.73
N ILE A 82 3.39 -27.32 10.41
CA ILE A 82 2.84 -28.52 11.07
C ILE A 82 3.99 -29.27 11.73
N LYS A 83 3.84 -29.59 13.02
CA LYS A 83 4.81 -30.38 13.77
C LYS A 83 4.10 -31.35 14.70
N GLY A 84 4.40 -32.64 14.55
CA GLY A 84 3.75 -33.70 15.33
C GLY A 84 2.32 -33.99 14.85
N ASN A 85 1.51 -34.61 15.72
CA ASN A 85 0.13 -34.97 15.44
C ASN A 85 -0.79 -34.32 16.48
N VAL A 86 -1.34 -33.16 16.13
CA VAL A 86 -2.24 -32.37 17.00
C VAL A 86 -3.56 -33.10 17.21
N ASP A 87 -4.10 -33.75 16.18
CA ASP A 87 -5.37 -34.49 16.22
C ASP A 87 -5.34 -35.65 17.21
N ALA A 88 -4.18 -36.29 17.38
CA ALA A 88 -3.97 -37.33 18.39
C ALA A 88 -3.71 -36.76 19.80
N ALA A 89 -3.14 -35.56 19.91
CA ALA A 89 -2.73 -34.98 21.19
C ALA A 89 -3.87 -34.26 21.91
N LEU A 90 -4.68 -33.46 21.20
CA LEU A 90 -5.74 -32.64 21.78
C LEU A 90 -6.80 -33.45 22.57
N PRO A 91 -7.32 -34.59 22.08
CA PRO A 91 -8.32 -35.37 22.83
C PRO A 91 -7.81 -35.94 24.16
N ASN A 92 -6.48 -36.06 24.31
CA ASN A 92 -5.84 -36.61 25.50
C ASN A 92 -5.36 -35.52 26.48
N ALA A 93 -5.60 -34.24 26.18
CA ALA A 93 -5.19 -33.14 27.04
C ALA A 93 -6.07 -33.06 28.30
N GLN A 94 -5.45 -32.80 29.46
CA GLN A 94 -6.18 -32.63 30.72
C GLN A 94 -7.09 -31.39 30.72
N HIS A 95 -6.65 -30.33 30.03
CA HIS A 95 -7.38 -29.08 29.89
C HIS A 95 -7.22 -28.55 28.46
N VAL A 96 -8.28 -28.02 27.89
CA VAL A 96 -8.29 -27.34 26.60
C VAL A 96 -8.88 -25.94 26.80
N LEU A 97 -8.16 -24.92 26.34
CA LEU A 97 -8.63 -23.54 26.35
C LEU A 97 -8.72 -23.05 24.91
N GLU A 98 -9.89 -22.53 24.56
CA GLU A 98 -10.16 -21.95 23.25
C GLU A 98 -10.56 -20.49 23.43
N GLY A 99 -10.13 -19.66 22.48
CA GLY A 99 -10.45 -18.24 22.49
C GLY A 99 -9.92 -17.57 21.23
N THR A 100 -10.45 -16.38 20.98
CA THR A 100 -10.04 -15.53 19.87
C THR A 100 -9.36 -14.29 20.43
N PHE A 101 -8.26 -13.90 19.81
CA PHE A 101 -7.57 -12.66 20.10
C PHE A 101 -7.52 -11.79 18.84
N GLN A 102 -7.74 -10.50 18.99
CA GLN A 102 -7.65 -9.51 17.92
C GLN A 102 -6.64 -8.44 18.31
N MET A 103 -5.82 -8.03 17.35
CA MET A 103 -4.85 -6.95 17.50
C MET A 103 -5.12 -5.88 16.45
N ALA A 104 -5.14 -4.62 16.88
CA ALA A 104 -5.30 -3.48 15.98
C ALA A 104 -3.99 -3.12 15.28
N GLY A 105 -4.08 -2.26 14.27
CA GLY A 105 -2.93 -1.67 13.61
C GLY A 105 -2.20 -0.65 14.49
N GLN A 106 -0.99 -0.29 14.08
CA GLN A 106 -0.15 0.72 14.71
C GLN A 106 0.57 1.53 13.64
N GLU A 107 0.63 2.85 13.82
CA GLU A 107 1.39 3.74 12.94
C GLU A 107 2.86 3.82 13.41
N HIS A 108 3.79 3.93 12.46
CA HIS A 108 5.22 4.06 12.76
C HIS A 108 5.52 5.32 13.55
N PHE A 109 4.89 6.43 13.16
CA PHE A 109 4.99 7.73 13.82
C PHE A 109 6.43 8.24 13.94
N TYR A 110 7.23 8.03 12.89
CA TYR A 110 8.54 8.66 12.75
C TYR A 110 8.40 10.19 12.82
N LEU A 111 9.37 10.86 13.45
CA LEU A 111 9.32 12.31 13.65
C LEU A 111 9.61 13.09 12.37
N GLU A 112 10.46 12.54 11.49
CA GLU A 112 10.68 13.05 10.15
C GLU A 112 9.70 12.39 9.18
N THR A 113 8.76 13.14 8.64
CA THR A 113 7.79 12.63 7.67
C THR A 113 8.43 12.30 6.32
N GLN A 114 7.75 11.51 5.49
CA GLN A 114 8.19 11.22 4.12
C GLN A 114 8.50 12.52 3.35
N ALA A 115 9.71 12.60 2.83
CA ALA A 115 10.21 13.75 2.10
C ALA A 115 11.17 13.31 0.97
N VAL A 116 11.08 14.00 -0.16
CA VAL A 116 11.92 13.77 -1.33
C VAL A 116 12.23 15.08 -2.05
N LEU A 117 13.47 15.22 -2.48
CA LEU A 117 13.95 16.25 -3.40
C LEU A 117 14.51 15.56 -4.64
N VAL A 118 13.98 15.92 -5.81
CA VAL A 118 14.46 15.42 -7.10
C VAL A 118 15.03 16.59 -7.89
N VAL A 119 16.28 16.48 -8.33
CA VAL A 119 16.97 17.50 -9.12
C VAL A 119 17.38 16.91 -10.47
N PRO A 120 16.70 17.26 -11.57
CA PRO A 120 17.13 16.89 -12.92
C PRO A 120 18.43 17.60 -13.29
N LYS A 121 19.42 16.86 -13.81
CA LYS A 121 20.73 17.41 -14.17
C LYS A 121 20.78 18.05 -15.56
N GLY A 122 19.85 17.67 -16.44
CA GLY A 122 19.70 18.26 -17.77
C GLY A 122 20.43 17.53 -18.89
N GLU A 123 21.23 16.50 -18.57
CA GLU A 123 21.92 15.64 -19.52
C GLU A 123 21.47 14.18 -19.32
N ASP A 124 21.36 13.41 -20.41
CA ASP A 124 21.10 11.95 -20.43
C ASP A 124 19.94 11.42 -19.56
N GLY A 125 18.98 12.28 -19.19
CA GLY A 125 17.88 11.90 -18.30
C GLY A 125 18.31 11.72 -16.83
N GLU A 126 19.49 12.20 -16.45
CA GLU A 126 20.04 12.04 -15.11
C GLU A 126 19.25 12.83 -14.05
N LEU A 127 18.96 12.16 -12.93
CA LEU A 127 18.25 12.68 -11.78
C LEU A 127 19.05 12.43 -10.50
N ASP A 128 19.25 13.48 -9.69
CA ASP A 128 19.64 13.31 -8.30
C ASP A 128 18.39 13.21 -7.42
N VAL A 129 18.23 12.09 -6.71
CA VAL A 129 17.11 11.86 -5.79
C VAL A 129 17.63 11.80 -4.36
N THR A 130 17.28 12.79 -3.55
CA THR A 130 17.55 12.81 -2.10
C THR A 130 16.24 12.53 -1.37
N CYS A 131 16.13 11.43 -0.62
CA CYS A 131 14.89 11.05 0.06
C CYS A 131 15.14 10.37 1.41
N SER A 132 14.13 10.46 2.28
CA SER A 132 14.07 9.70 3.54
C SER A 132 13.59 8.28 3.24
N THR A 133 14.52 7.35 3.00
CA THR A 133 14.22 5.95 2.67
C THR A 133 15.13 4.97 3.40
N GLN A 134 14.63 3.74 3.62
CA GLN A 134 15.44 2.61 4.09
C GLN A 134 16.00 1.77 2.93
N ASN A 135 15.47 1.92 1.70
CA ASN A 135 15.81 1.10 0.55
C ASN A 135 16.13 1.97 -0.69
N PRO A 136 17.32 2.59 -0.75
CA PRO A 136 17.68 3.46 -1.87
C PRO A 136 17.76 2.73 -3.22
N SER A 137 18.07 1.43 -3.22
CA SER A 137 18.16 0.63 -4.46
C SER A 137 16.79 0.42 -5.11
N GLU A 138 15.76 0.14 -4.31
CA GLU A 138 14.38 0.04 -4.81
C GLU A 138 13.87 1.40 -5.30
N VAL A 139 14.15 2.49 -4.58
CA VAL A 139 13.82 3.85 -5.04
C VAL A 139 14.43 4.12 -6.42
N GLN A 140 15.71 3.76 -6.63
CA GLN A 140 16.35 3.90 -7.93
C GLN A 140 15.62 3.08 -9.01
N GLN A 141 15.27 1.83 -8.73
CA GLN A 141 14.61 0.94 -9.69
C GLN A 141 13.20 1.41 -10.07
N VAL A 142 12.44 1.96 -9.12
CA VAL A 142 11.08 2.45 -9.36
C VAL A 142 11.09 3.80 -10.10
N VAL A 143 12.10 4.65 -9.86
CA VAL A 143 12.25 5.92 -10.57
C VAL A 143 12.76 5.73 -12.01
N ALA A 144 13.73 4.82 -12.21
CA ALA A 144 14.39 4.56 -13.49
C ALA A 144 13.48 3.90 -14.51
#